data_AF-A0A258AQE5-F1
#
_entry.id   AF-A0A258AQE5-F1
#
_cell.length_a   1.000
_cell.length_b   1.000
_cell.length_c   1.000
_cell.angle_alpha   90.00
_cell.angle_beta   90.00
_cell.angle_gamma   90.00
#
_symmetry.space_group_name_H-M   'P 1'
#
loop_
_entity.id
_entity.type
_entity.pdbx_description
1 polymer ?
#
loop_
_entity_poly.entity_id
_entity_poly.type
_entity_poly.pdbx_seq_one_letter_code
_entity_poly.pdbx_strand_id
1 'polypeptide(L)'
;MAANEIRDTPGRLLLGWAVLFTSVVLLSWRIHLRPADYEWTEYPTALGDTKYYHALGKDDRYEPNLRFPGQDEGLYRRAEEAVELDDAMMMKRALDATGSHFIYQPEGAGEKGPLPVYLKSGENRYVEFGARRFYPTYVPKAGP
;
A
#
# COMPACT_ATOMS: atom_id res chain seq x y z
N MET A 1 33.75 -59.63 13.98
CA MET A 1 33.64 -58.41 13.14
C MET A 1 33.04 -57.27 13.97
N ALA A 2 33.69 -56.85 15.07
CA ALA A 2 33.15 -55.86 16.03
C ALA A 2 33.97 -54.55 16.10
N ALA A 3 35.03 -54.42 15.31
CA ALA A 3 35.96 -53.29 15.37
C ALA A 3 35.54 -52.09 14.49
N ASN A 4 34.65 -52.27 13.51
CA ASN A 4 34.21 -51.20 12.62
C ASN A 4 33.10 -50.31 13.22
N GLU A 5 32.26 -50.82 14.13
CA GLU A 5 31.19 -50.02 14.74
C GLU A 5 31.71 -48.90 15.63
N ILE A 6 32.79 -49.16 16.39
CA ILE A 6 33.37 -48.20 17.33
C ILE A 6 34.00 -47.01 16.59
N ARG A 7 34.55 -47.24 15.39
CA ARG A 7 35.18 -46.20 14.55
C ARG A 7 34.16 -45.26 13.89
N ASP A 8 32.97 -45.76 13.55
CA ASP A 8 31.91 -44.97 12.92
C ASP A 8 31.09 -44.15 13.93
N THR A 9 31.11 -44.53 15.20
CA THR A 9 30.35 -43.89 16.28
C THR A 9 30.64 -42.38 16.43
N PRO A 10 31.90 -41.91 16.49
CA PRO A 10 32.19 -40.48 16.60
C PRO A 10 31.77 -39.69 15.35
N GLY A 11 31.92 -40.26 14.15
CA GLY A 11 31.50 -39.61 12.90
C GLY A 11 29.99 -39.43 12.82
N ARG A 12 29.21 -40.45 13.23
CA ARG A 12 27.74 -40.38 13.27
C ARG A 12 27.24 -39.35 14.29
N LEU A 13 27.90 -39.24 15.44
CA LEU A 13 27.59 -38.21 16.43
C LEU A 13 27.83 -36.80 15.87
N LEU A 14 28.99 -36.56 15.26
CA LEU A 14 29.30 -35.26 14.64
C LEU A 14 28.32 -34.89 13.53
N LEU A 15 27.92 -35.86 12.70
CA LEU A 15 26.93 -35.64 11.64
C LEU A 15 25.55 -35.33 12.22
N GLY A 16 25.14 -36.03 13.29
CA GLY A 16 23.90 -35.74 14.01
C GLY A 16 23.89 -34.32 14.58
N TRP A 17 24.99 -33.88 15.18
CA TRP A 17 25.14 -32.51 15.67
C TRP A 17 25.11 -31.48 14.55
N ALA A 18 25.80 -31.73 13.43
CA ALA A 18 25.79 -30.84 12.28
C ALA A 18 24.36 -30.63 11.75
N VAL A 19 23.61 -31.73 11.53
CA VAL A 19 22.22 -31.66 11.07
C VAL A 19 21.33 -30.90 12.06
N LEU A 20 21.51 -31.14 13.37
CA LEU A 20 20.74 -30.46 14.40
C LEU A 20 21.02 -28.95 14.42
N PHE A 21 22.29 -28.54 14.41
CA PHE A 21 22.64 -27.12 14.38
C PHE A 21 22.20 -26.43 13.09
N THR A 22 22.35 -27.07 11.93
CA THR A 22 21.84 -26.53 10.67
C THR A 22 20.33 -26.36 10.71
N SER A 23 19.60 -27.33 11.28
CA SER A 23 18.15 -27.25 11.43
C SER A 23 17.73 -26.11 12.35
N VAL A 24 18.42 -25.91 13.49
CA VAL A 24 18.15 -24.80 14.41
C VAL A 24 18.44 -23.45 13.76
N VAL A 25 19.52 -23.32 12.99
CA VAL A 25 19.84 -22.08 12.26
C VAL A 25 18.76 -21.78 11.22
N LEU A 26 18.34 -22.77 10.42
CA LEU A 26 17.28 -22.58 9.42
C LEU A 26 15.94 -22.23 10.07
N LEU A 27 15.59 -22.87 11.19
CA LEU A 27 14.34 -22.60 11.90
C LEU A 27 14.38 -21.22 12.56
N SER A 28 15.49 -20.85 13.19
CA SER A 28 15.70 -19.54 13.81
C SER A 28 15.67 -18.45 12.75
N TRP A 29 16.36 -18.66 11.62
CA TRP A 29 16.28 -17.80 10.45
C TRP A 29 14.83 -17.68 9.97
N ARG A 30 14.09 -18.77 9.82
CA ARG A 30 12.68 -18.73 9.39
C ARG A 30 11.74 -18.01 10.36
N ILE A 31 12.00 -18.10 11.67
CA ILE A 31 11.21 -17.42 12.72
C ILE A 31 11.60 -15.94 12.82
N HIS A 32 12.90 -15.64 12.69
CA HIS A 32 13.43 -14.27 12.74
C HIS A 32 13.08 -13.49 11.48
N LEU A 33 13.12 -14.15 10.33
CA LEU A 33 12.53 -13.68 9.09
C LEU A 33 11.01 -13.86 9.17
N ARG A 34 10.34 -12.97 9.90
CA ARG A 34 8.88 -12.87 9.84
C ARG A 34 8.50 -12.82 8.36
N PRO A 35 7.67 -13.73 7.83
CA PRO A 35 7.28 -13.69 6.43
C PRO A 35 6.62 -12.35 6.03
N ALA A 36 6.06 -11.63 7.02
CA ALA A 36 5.60 -10.25 6.87
C ALA A 36 6.70 -9.28 6.42
N ASP A 37 7.97 -9.46 6.80
CA ASP A 37 9.03 -8.52 6.45
C ASP A 37 9.51 -8.69 4.98
N TYR A 38 9.16 -9.79 4.31
CA TYR A 38 9.46 -10.04 2.89
C TYR A 38 8.27 -9.83 1.96
N GLU A 39 7.03 -9.90 2.46
CA GLU A 39 5.85 -9.42 1.70
C GLU A 39 5.81 -7.89 1.60
N TRP A 40 6.62 -7.19 2.42
CA TRP A 40 6.59 -5.75 2.60
C TRP A 40 7.85 -5.04 2.07
N THR A 41 8.34 -5.41 0.89
CA THR A 41 8.75 -4.32 -0.01
C THR A 41 7.47 -3.62 -0.46
N GLU A 42 6.85 -2.86 0.46
CA GLU A 42 5.85 -1.89 0.06
C GLU A 42 6.57 -0.98 -0.93
N TYR A 43 6.27 -1.16 -2.21
CA TYR A 43 6.82 -0.28 -3.20
C TYR A 43 6.42 1.14 -2.79
N PRO A 44 7.36 2.09 -2.80
CA PRO A 44 7.02 3.48 -2.56
C PRO A 44 6.09 3.99 -3.65
N THR A 45 6.01 3.25 -4.77
CA THR A 45 5.06 3.45 -5.85
C THR A 45 3.72 2.72 -5.61
N ALA A 46 2.75 2.96 -6.48
CA ALA A 46 1.46 2.27 -6.44
C ALA A 46 1.50 0.84 -7.00
N LEU A 47 2.67 0.38 -7.45
CA LEU A 47 2.86 -0.95 -8.02
C LEU A 47 2.54 -2.04 -7.00
N GLY A 48 1.71 -3.01 -7.41
CA GLY A 48 1.28 -4.10 -6.53
C GLY A 48 0.25 -3.71 -5.48
N ASP A 49 -0.17 -2.45 -5.40
CA ASP A 49 -1.25 -2.04 -4.50
C ASP A 49 -2.61 -2.52 -5.02
N THR A 50 -3.34 -3.21 -4.16
CA THR A 50 -4.64 -3.84 -4.45
C THR A 50 -5.79 -3.17 -3.70
N LYS A 51 -5.51 -2.14 -2.88
CA LYS A 51 -6.54 -1.40 -2.14
C LYS A 51 -7.23 -0.38 -3.04
N TYR A 52 -8.22 -0.85 -3.77
CA TYR A 52 -8.97 0.00 -4.70
C TYR A 52 -10.04 0.83 -4.00
N TYR A 53 -10.05 2.11 -4.33
CA TYR A 53 -11.06 3.07 -3.94
C TYR A 53 -12.40 2.74 -4.60
N HIS A 54 -13.43 2.72 -3.76
CA HIS A 54 -14.83 2.61 -4.17
C HIS A 54 -15.63 3.85 -3.77
N ALA A 55 -15.61 4.19 -2.47
CA ALA A 55 -16.19 5.41 -1.92
C ALA A 55 -15.61 5.68 -0.51
N LEU A 56 -15.46 6.94 -0.13
CA LEU A 56 -15.07 7.33 1.24
C LEU A 56 -16.28 7.75 2.08
N GLY A 57 -17.30 8.34 1.46
CA GLY A 57 -18.57 8.71 2.08
C GLY A 57 -19.77 8.46 1.18
N LYS A 58 -20.88 9.18 1.42
CA LYS A 58 -22.10 9.05 0.60
C LYS A 58 -21.93 9.70 -0.77
N ASP A 59 -21.35 10.91 -0.80
CA ASP A 59 -21.11 11.62 -2.03
C ASP A 59 -19.78 12.39 -1.99
N ASP A 60 -18.72 11.74 -2.45
CA ASP A 60 -17.36 12.30 -2.47
C ASP A 60 -17.20 13.48 -3.44
N ARG A 61 -18.20 13.78 -4.28
CA ARG A 61 -18.21 14.99 -5.14
C ARG A 61 -18.73 16.21 -4.41
N TYR A 62 -19.73 16.06 -3.55
CA TYR A 62 -20.34 17.18 -2.83
C TYR A 62 -19.79 17.34 -1.41
N GLU A 63 -19.15 16.32 -0.86
CA GLU A 63 -18.57 16.33 0.47
C GLU A 63 -17.03 16.22 0.40
N PRO A 64 -16.29 17.00 1.21
CA PRO A 64 -14.83 16.92 1.29
C PRO A 64 -14.40 15.72 2.15
N ASN A 65 -14.54 14.52 1.58
CA ASN A 65 -14.37 13.25 2.30
C ASN A 65 -12.90 12.78 2.37
N LEU A 66 -12.06 13.12 1.38
CA LEU A 66 -10.66 12.72 1.42
C LEU A 66 -9.85 13.65 2.33
N ARG A 67 -9.41 13.14 3.49
CA ARG A 67 -8.58 13.85 4.47
C ARG A 67 -7.31 13.05 4.75
N PHE A 68 -6.22 13.72 5.09
CA PHE A 68 -4.94 13.09 5.46
C PHE A 68 -4.06 14.09 6.22
N PRO A 69 -2.99 13.65 6.89
CA PRO A 69 -2.12 14.54 7.66
C PRO A 69 -1.62 15.73 6.82
N GLY A 70 -1.94 16.96 7.28
CA GLY A 70 -1.61 18.19 6.56
C GLY A 70 -2.71 18.69 5.59
N GLN A 71 -3.84 17.99 5.47
CA GLN A 71 -5.01 18.40 4.69
C GLN A 71 -6.30 18.09 5.47
N ASP A 72 -6.56 18.88 6.51
CA ASP A 72 -7.68 18.67 7.44
C ASP A 72 -9.04 19.11 6.87
N GLU A 73 -9.05 20.09 5.97
CA GLU A 73 -10.27 20.64 5.35
C GLU A 73 -10.99 19.65 4.42
N GLY A 74 -10.32 18.56 4.06
CA GLY A 74 -10.81 17.53 3.15
C GLY A 74 -10.86 17.99 1.69
N LEU A 75 -10.75 17.02 0.78
CA LEU A 75 -10.73 17.23 -0.66
C LEU A 75 -11.93 16.58 -1.33
N TYR A 76 -12.34 17.19 -2.43
CA TYR A 76 -13.47 16.74 -3.24
C TYR A 76 -12.97 15.90 -4.41
N ARG A 77 -13.76 14.91 -4.80
CA ARG A 77 -13.58 14.20 -6.06
C ARG A 77 -13.80 15.17 -7.23
N ARG A 78 -12.83 15.28 -8.13
CA ARG A 78 -12.85 16.25 -9.25
C ARG A 78 -13.39 15.67 -10.55
N ALA A 79 -13.29 14.35 -10.75
CA ALA A 79 -13.70 13.65 -11.97
C ALA A 79 -14.70 12.52 -11.70
N GLU A 80 -15.64 12.29 -12.62
CA GLU A 80 -16.52 11.11 -12.57
C GLU A 80 -15.75 9.84 -12.86
N GLU A 81 -14.91 9.89 -13.88
CA GLU A 81 -14.20 8.73 -14.36
C GLU A 81 -12.79 8.70 -13.77
N ALA A 82 -12.27 7.48 -13.61
CA ALA A 82 -10.87 7.30 -13.29
C ALA A 82 -10.01 7.70 -14.49
N VAL A 83 -8.89 8.32 -14.22
CA VAL A 83 -7.86 8.66 -15.21
C VAL A 83 -6.85 7.53 -15.28
N GLU A 84 -6.40 7.21 -16.48
CA GLU A 84 -5.31 6.25 -16.68
C GLU A 84 -3.97 6.90 -16.36
N LEU A 85 -3.26 6.37 -15.35
CA LEU A 85 -1.92 6.80 -14.94
C LEU A 85 -1.11 5.55 -14.62
N ASP A 86 0.15 5.51 -15.05
CA ASP A 86 1.04 4.38 -14.80
C ASP A 86 1.37 4.23 -13.31
N ASP A 87 1.06 3.07 -12.72
CA ASP A 87 1.33 2.74 -11.33
C ASP A 87 2.82 2.92 -10.96
N ALA A 88 3.72 2.70 -11.91
CA ALA A 88 5.16 2.88 -11.70
C ALA A 88 5.57 4.35 -11.50
N MET A 89 4.77 5.30 -12.01
CA MET A 89 5.01 6.74 -11.92
C MET A 89 4.25 7.40 -10.78
N MET A 90 3.43 6.64 -10.05
CA MET A 90 2.62 7.13 -8.94
C MET A 90 3.26 6.74 -7.62
N MET A 91 3.53 7.73 -6.77
CA MET A 91 4.18 7.59 -5.47
C MET A 91 3.16 7.70 -4.34
N LYS A 92 3.29 6.83 -3.33
CA LYS A 92 2.52 6.88 -2.09
C LYS A 92 2.95 8.11 -1.28
N ARG A 93 1.99 8.98 -0.99
CA ARG A 93 2.20 10.21 -0.22
C ARG A 93 1.84 10.00 1.26
N ALA A 94 0.64 9.50 1.51
CA ALA A 94 0.09 9.36 2.85
C ALA A 94 -1.03 8.32 2.84
N LEU A 95 -1.41 7.89 4.04
CA LEU A 95 -2.65 7.15 4.25
C LEU A 95 -3.79 8.15 4.47
N ASP A 96 -4.98 7.82 3.97
CA ASP A 96 -6.17 8.61 4.25
C ASP A 96 -6.54 8.56 5.75
N ALA A 97 -7.38 9.50 6.19
CA ALA A 97 -7.78 9.62 7.59
C ALA A 97 -8.56 8.39 8.10
N THR A 98 -9.15 7.59 7.20
CA THR A 98 -9.82 6.33 7.58
C THR A 98 -8.82 5.17 7.78
N GLY A 99 -7.60 5.32 7.29
CA GLY A 99 -6.57 4.28 7.33
C GLY A 99 -6.74 3.19 6.26
N SER A 100 -7.70 3.35 5.34
CA SER A 100 -8.10 2.30 4.41
C SER A 100 -7.41 2.42 3.05
N HIS A 101 -7.10 3.63 2.58
CA HIS A 101 -6.59 3.88 1.23
C HIS A 101 -5.31 4.71 1.26
N PHE A 102 -4.36 4.34 0.41
CA PHE A 102 -3.20 5.18 0.15
C PHE A 102 -3.56 6.29 -0.83
N ILE A 103 -2.95 7.44 -0.59
CA ILE A 103 -3.04 8.63 -1.42
C ILE A 103 -1.79 8.70 -2.26
N TYR A 104 -1.97 8.90 -3.56
CA TYR A 104 -0.89 8.92 -4.53
C TYR A 104 -0.73 10.30 -5.17
N GLN A 105 0.49 10.57 -5.60
CA GLN A 105 0.83 11.68 -6.48
C GLN A 105 1.84 11.21 -7.54
N PRO A 106 1.89 11.86 -8.71
CA PRO A 106 2.96 11.62 -9.68
C PRO A 106 4.33 11.90 -9.05
N GLU A 107 5.34 11.11 -9.41
CA GLU A 107 6.72 11.22 -8.88
C GLU A 107 7.27 12.66 -8.95
N GLY A 108 6.96 13.40 -10.01
CA GLY A 108 7.39 14.79 -10.20
C GLY A 108 6.71 15.84 -9.29
N ALA A 109 5.70 15.46 -8.51
CA ALA A 109 5.00 16.40 -7.61
C ALA A 109 5.77 16.67 -6.31
N GLY A 110 6.59 15.72 -5.84
CA GLY A 110 7.30 15.79 -4.54
C GLY A 110 6.39 15.51 -3.32
N GLU A 111 6.99 15.32 -2.13
CA GLU A 111 6.27 14.89 -0.90
C GLU A 111 5.17 15.86 -0.41
N LYS A 112 5.33 17.15 -0.70
CA LYS A 112 4.34 18.20 -0.42
C LYS A 112 3.71 18.73 -1.71
N GLY A 113 3.70 17.91 -2.75
CA GLY A 113 3.30 18.31 -4.08
C GLY A 113 1.93 18.97 -4.12
N PRO A 114 1.75 19.96 -5.01
CA PRO A 114 0.48 20.66 -5.14
C PRO A 114 -0.65 19.66 -5.43
N LEU A 115 -1.87 20.04 -5.03
CA LEU A 115 -3.07 19.35 -5.51
C LEU A 115 -3.08 19.36 -7.05
N PRO A 116 -3.59 18.31 -7.71
CA PRO A 116 -4.42 17.24 -7.15
C PRO A 116 -3.65 16.06 -6.53
N VAL A 117 -4.38 15.27 -5.74
CA VAL A 117 -3.97 13.94 -5.26
C VAL A 117 -4.89 12.88 -5.85
N TYR A 118 -4.48 11.62 -5.75
CA TYR A 118 -5.14 10.52 -6.43
C TYR A 118 -5.40 9.35 -5.49
N LEU A 119 -6.54 8.67 -5.67
CA LEU A 119 -6.81 7.37 -5.08
C LEU A 119 -6.84 6.31 -6.17
N LYS A 120 -6.19 5.17 -5.95
CA LYS A 120 -6.15 4.06 -6.91
C LYS A 120 -7.52 3.41 -6.98
N SER A 121 -8.12 3.29 -8.16
CA SER A 121 -9.42 2.63 -8.40
C SER A 121 -9.28 1.32 -9.19
N GLY A 122 -8.12 1.08 -9.79
CA GLY A 122 -7.77 -0.17 -10.48
C GLY A 122 -6.29 -0.18 -10.86
N GLU A 123 -5.86 -1.18 -11.62
CA GLU A 123 -4.52 -1.18 -12.23
C GLU A 123 -4.40 0.00 -13.20
N ASN A 124 -3.36 0.83 -13.01
CA ASN A 124 -3.12 2.04 -13.78
C ASN A 124 -4.30 3.01 -13.84
N ARG A 125 -5.19 3.00 -12.83
CA ARG A 125 -6.43 3.80 -12.82
C ARG A 125 -6.64 4.53 -11.51
N TYR A 126 -6.88 5.83 -11.61
CA TYR A 126 -6.90 6.73 -10.46
C TYR A 126 -8.05 7.72 -10.49
N VAL A 127 -8.65 7.97 -9.34
CA VAL A 127 -9.65 9.03 -9.16
C VAL A 127 -8.97 10.27 -8.60
N GLU A 128 -9.20 11.40 -9.27
CA GLU A 128 -8.61 12.68 -8.90
C GLU A 128 -9.39 13.37 -7.77
N PHE A 129 -8.66 13.81 -6.75
CA PHE A 129 -9.16 14.62 -5.64
C PHE A 129 -8.42 15.95 -5.53
N GLY A 130 -9.13 17.00 -5.14
CA GLY A 130 -8.52 18.30 -4.89
C GLY A 130 -9.55 19.37 -4.52
N ALA A 131 -9.19 20.62 -4.77
CA ALA A 131 -10.11 21.73 -4.61
C ALA A 131 -11.35 21.55 -5.50
N ARG A 132 -12.50 21.97 -4.98
CA ARG A 132 -13.80 21.82 -5.64
C ARG A 132 -13.80 22.50 -7.02
N ARG A 133 -14.04 21.72 -8.09
CA ARG A 133 -13.96 22.19 -9.49
C ARG A 133 -15.32 22.53 -10.12
N PHE A 134 -16.43 21.98 -9.61
CA PHE A 134 -17.80 22.11 -10.18
C PHE A 134 -18.82 22.09 -9.00
N TYR A 135 -19.79 22.98 -8.74
CA TYR A 135 -20.46 24.14 -9.37
C TYR A 135 -20.87 25.19 -8.29
N PRO A 136 -21.24 26.44 -8.65
CA PRO A 136 -22.11 27.29 -7.83
C PRO A 136 -23.58 26.81 -7.82
N THR A 137 -24.29 27.20 -6.76
CA THR A 137 -25.58 26.69 -6.21
C THR A 137 -26.72 26.52 -7.21
N TYR A 138 -27.43 25.39 -7.15
CA TYR A 138 -28.75 25.26 -7.76
C TYR A 138 -29.70 26.30 -7.14
N VAL A 139 -30.06 27.33 -7.89
CA VAL A 139 -31.15 28.25 -7.55
C VAL A 139 -32.40 27.73 -8.25
N PRO A 140 -33.38 27.14 -7.53
CA PRO A 140 -34.65 26.82 -8.16
C PRO A 140 -35.25 28.13 -8.68
N LYS A 141 -35.60 28.18 -9.97
CA LYS A 141 -36.45 29.26 -10.48
C LYS A 141 -37.70 29.25 -9.62
N ALA A 142 -37.97 30.35 -8.91
CA ALA A 142 -39.26 30.56 -8.29
C ALA A 142 -40.32 30.34 -9.38
N GLY A 143 -41.12 29.28 -9.21
CA GLY A 143 -42.29 29.05 -10.05
C GLY A 143 -43.30 30.21 -9.87
N PRO A 144 -44.21 30.38 -10.84
CA PRO A 144 -45.04 31.57 -11.02
C PRO A 144 -45.85 31.96 -9.79
#